data_AF-A0A958GCP9-F1
#
_entry.id   AF-A0A958GCP9-F1
#
_cell.length_a   1.000
_cell.length_b   1.000
_cell.length_c   1.000
_cell.angle_alpha   90.00
_cell.angle_beta   90.00
_cell.angle_gamma   90.00
#
_symmetry.space_group_name_H-M   'P 1'
#
loop_
_entity.id
_entity.type
_entity.pdbx_description
1 polymer ?
#
loop_
_entity_poly.entity_id
_entity_poly.type
_entity_poly.pdbx_seq_one_letter_code
_entity_poly.pdbx_strand_id
1 'polypeptide(L)'
;MVFYNTSGFCAFRRLIVVILFSLILIPAQAYSLTVDNFKNSSHNATAVGAPSVDTDSSNTTSAIGGARTLRAENTFGTLKMELEVEAALETISHSQDAGVKGESLVIWDGDTSAALNSVGLGGVDFTQDGADSVEIDVVGYDPGANGTPIDMTITFYDGSDATGTKFWFYTHTFNAAVIVETKLSIPFTSFTASGGGSVDFTNVGAVTLFVNGNDTAVDLTLSRVGTNGLCVEVPDANGKVIDQCGVCGGDNSTCKDCLGIINGPNVPGATCDTKLASDCKPGQYSINCSCEPINPPTNEICDGKDNDCDGDIDENFDCTDCKGVVNGTATEDQCGVCEGDGTTCRNCEDEDLQELLTSLDGGAKEQEKLIRTALKRLKSVDKTVKTRKFIQKTRKTTHELQLRNWTLSWTVPVINTQCDVTAKCIVTSNEDILSEYRINSETLRGIGLKVMRKTKKARGSLGAGERGLVEKIKDQHKHNLILADTVPVTNTSCT
;
A
#
# COMPACT_ATOMS: atom_id res chain seq x y z
N MET A 1 -41.22 52.09 40.01
CA MET A 1 -41.99 51.00 40.64
C MET A 1 -41.76 49.75 39.80
N VAL A 2 -40.97 48.77 40.27
CA VAL A 2 -41.42 47.59 41.05
C VAL A 2 -42.25 46.64 40.16
N PHE A 3 -41.98 45.35 39.90
CA PHE A 3 -41.09 44.29 40.42
C PHE A 3 -41.06 43.10 39.38
N TYR A 4 -39.98 42.30 39.38
CA TYR A 4 -39.83 40.82 39.23
C TYR A 4 -40.67 39.93 38.25
N ASN A 5 -39.93 39.26 37.34
CA ASN A 5 -39.68 37.80 37.24
C ASN A 5 -40.59 36.78 36.50
N THR A 6 -39.87 35.86 35.84
CA THR A 6 -40.11 34.44 35.49
C THR A 6 -40.97 33.97 34.29
N SER A 7 -40.35 33.00 33.59
CA SER A 7 -40.86 31.73 33.04
C SER A 7 -41.20 31.61 31.53
N GLY A 8 -40.29 30.90 30.83
CA GLY A 8 -40.53 29.62 30.15
C GLY A 8 -41.45 29.57 28.92
N PHE A 9 -40.91 29.14 27.77
CA PHE A 9 -41.63 28.20 26.90
C PHE A 9 -40.65 27.35 26.06
N CYS A 10 -40.95 26.05 26.08
CA CYS A 10 -40.25 24.93 25.46
C CYS A 10 -40.56 24.87 23.95
N ALA A 11 -39.56 24.57 23.11
CA ALA A 11 -39.77 24.14 21.74
C ALA A 11 -38.82 22.98 21.40
N PHE A 12 -39.36 21.76 21.51
CA PHE A 12 -38.77 20.52 21.01
C PHE A 12 -38.63 20.61 19.48
N ARG A 13 -37.40 20.58 18.96
CA ARG A 13 -37.15 20.36 17.52
C ARG A 13 -36.31 19.09 17.38
N ARG A 14 -36.97 18.00 16.96
CA ARG A 14 -36.34 16.73 16.59
C ARG A 14 -35.30 16.98 15.51
N LEU A 15 -34.03 16.84 15.85
CA LEU A 15 -32.93 16.83 14.88
C LEU A 15 -32.83 15.40 14.33
N ILE A 16 -33.28 15.21 13.10
CA ILE A 16 -33.02 13.98 12.34
C ILE A 16 -31.52 13.96 12.06
N VAL A 17 -30.79 13.05 12.72
CA VAL A 17 -29.39 12.76 12.42
C VAL A 17 -29.38 11.97 11.11
N VAL A 18 -29.21 12.68 9.99
CA VAL A 18 -28.81 12.06 8.73
C VAL A 18 -27.33 11.70 8.91
N ILE A 19 -27.06 10.41 9.14
CA ILE A 19 -25.71 9.86 9.08
C ILE A 19 -25.27 9.92 7.61
N LEU A 20 -24.67 11.05 7.22
CA LEU A 20 -23.87 11.12 6.01
C LEU A 20 -22.59 10.35 6.29
N PHE A 21 -22.58 9.07 5.90
CA PHE A 21 -21.36 8.32 5.65
C PHE A 21 -20.63 9.06 4.52
N SER A 22 -19.80 10.05 4.88
CA SER A 22 -18.82 10.59 3.96
C SER A 22 -17.75 9.51 3.83
N LEU A 23 -17.92 8.66 2.81
CA LEU A 23 -16.87 7.78 2.33
C LEU A 23 -15.70 8.69 1.95
N ILE A 24 -14.76 8.87 2.87
CA ILE A 24 -13.46 9.44 2.54
C ILE A 24 -12.79 8.35 1.72
N LEU A 25 -12.94 8.46 0.39
CA LEU A 25 -12.04 7.85 -0.57
C LEU A 25 -10.66 8.46 -0.30
N ILE A 26 -9.91 7.80 0.58
CA ILE A 26 -8.46 7.84 0.57
C ILE A 26 -8.11 7.42 -0.86
N PRO A 27 -7.37 8.21 -1.66
CA PRO A 27 -6.77 7.64 -2.86
C PRO A 27 -5.77 6.63 -2.35
N ALA A 28 -6.19 5.36 -2.30
CA ALA A 28 -5.26 4.25 -2.28
C ALA A 28 -4.28 4.53 -3.42
N GLN A 29 -2.98 4.59 -3.10
CA GLN A 29 -2.00 4.60 -4.16
C GLN A 29 -2.22 3.29 -4.94
N ALA A 30 -2.82 3.41 -6.11
CA ALA A 30 -2.97 2.31 -7.04
C ALA A 30 -1.62 2.09 -7.70
N TYR A 31 -1.08 0.89 -7.56
CA TYR A 31 0.19 0.45 -8.11
C TYR A 31 -0.10 -0.52 -9.24
N SER A 32 0.43 -0.41 -10.43
CA SER A 32 -0.16 -1.11 -11.59
C SER A 32 0.56 -2.35 -12.09
N LEU A 33 -0.18 -3.33 -12.65
CA LEU A 33 0.37 -4.44 -13.44
C LEU A 33 1.46 -3.93 -14.40
N THR A 34 2.67 -4.46 -14.27
CA THR A 34 3.84 -4.00 -15.03
C THR A 34 4.16 -5.00 -16.13
N VAL A 35 4.18 -4.52 -17.37
CA VAL A 35 4.66 -5.29 -18.54
C VAL A 35 6.18 -5.35 -18.51
N ASP A 36 6.84 -4.20 -18.34
CA ASP A 36 8.28 -4.13 -18.09
C ASP A 36 8.64 -2.82 -17.39
N ASN A 37 9.61 -2.90 -16.48
CA ASN A 37 10.26 -1.74 -15.86
C ASN A 37 11.76 -1.67 -16.17
N PHE A 38 12.23 -2.53 -17.09
CA PHE A 38 13.57 -2.55 -17.64
C PHE A 38 14.69 -2.71 -16.59
N LYS A 39 14.39 -3.32 -15.44
CA LYS A 39 15.37 -3.65 -14.40
C LYS A 39 16.06 -5.00 -14.68
N ASN A 40 16.97 -5.36 -13.77
CA ASN A 40 17.52 -6.71 -13.54
C ASN A 40 18.41 -7.33 -14.63
N SER A 41 18.28 -6.97 -15.91
CA SER A 41 19.24 -7.35 -16.94
C SER A 41 19.42 -6.22 -17.97
N SER A 42 20.64 -6.03 -18.47
CA SER A 42 20.91 -5.14 -19.62
C SER A 42 21.23 -6.01 -20.83
N HIS A 43 20.74 -5.61 -22.00
CA HIS A 43 21.00 -6.29 -23.26
C HIS A 43 20.53 -5.43 -24.45
N ASN A 44 20.98 -5.72 -25.67
CA ASN A 44 20.81 -4.84 -26.82
C ASN A 44 20.77 -5.59 -28.15
N ALA A 45 20.03 -5.04 -29.11
CA ALA A 45 20.06 -5.45 -30.52
C ALA A 45 20.62 -4.28 -31.35
N THR A 46 21.69 -4.52 -32.11
CA THR A 46 22.41 -3.50 -32.89
C THR A 46 22.47 -3.88 -34.38
N ALA A 47 21.77 -3.12 -35.23
CA ALA A 47 21.80 -3.31 -36.68
C ALA A 47 22.68 -2.26 -37.37
N VAL A 48 23.73 -2.71 -38.07
CA VAL A 48 24.74 -1.84 -38.72
C VAL A 48 24.69 -1.99 -40.23
N GLY A 49 24.42 -0.88 -40.92
CA GLY A 49 24.37 -0.81 -42.38
C GLY A 49 23.10 -1.43 -42.97
N ALA A 50 22.35 -0.64 -43.74
CA ALA A 50 21.09 -1.09 -44.33
C ALA A 50 21.29 -1.93 -45.60
N PRO A 51 20.46 -2.97 -45.82
CA PRO A 51 19.50 -3.54 -44.87
C PRO A 51 20.20 -4.48 -43.88
N SER A 52 19.92 -4.34 -42.58
CA SER A 52 20.35 -5.30 -41.57
C SER A 52 19.34 -5.42 -40.43
N VAL A 53 19.34 -6.59 -39.79
CA VAL A 53 18.49 -6.90 -38.64
C VAL A 53 19.37 -7.56 -37.60
N ASP A 54 19.16 -7.20 -36.33
CA ASP A 54 19.74 -7.88 -35.19
C ASP A 54 18.65 -8.19 -34.15
N THR A 55 18.87 -9.23 -33.35
CA THR A 55 17.92 -9.68 -32.34
C THR A 55 18.63 -10.22 -31.14
N ASP A 56 18.15 -9.86 -29.95
CA ASP A 56 18.74 -10.29 -28.69
C ASP A 56 17.65 -10.52 -27.63
N SER A 57 17.80 -11.57 -26.84
CA SER A 57 16.78 -12.04 -25.89
C SER A 57 17.37 -12.26 -24.51
N SER A 58 16.63 -11.92 -23.46
CA SER A 58 17.08 -12.03 -22.08
C SER A 58 15.98 -12.59 -21.18
N ASN A 59 16.36 -13.51 -20.29
CA ASN A 59 15.53 -13.87 -19.13
C ASN A 59 15.65 -12.78 -18.08
N THR A 60 14.51 -12.25 -17.62
CA THR A 60 14.46 -11.18 -16.63
C THR A 60 13.18 -11.23 -15.82
N THR A 61 13.29 -11.00 -14.51
CA THR A 61 12.12 -10.86 -13.63
C THR A 61 11.46 -9.49 -13.74
N SER A 62 12.03 -8.55 -14.50
CA SER A 62 11.46 -7.22 -14.74
C SER A 62 10.32 -7.23 -15.75
N ALA A 63 10.25 -8.26 -16.59
CA ALA A 63 9.38 -8.35 -17.74
C ALA A 63 8.31 -9.42 -17.53
N ILE A 64 7.10 -9.14 -18.00
CA ILE A 64 5.98 -10.08 -17.97
C ILE A 64 6.34 -11.35 -18.73
N GLY A 65 6.02 -12.50 -18.13
CA GLY A 65 6.41 -13.80 -18.67
C GLY A 65 7.88 -14.18 -18.43
N GLY A 66 8.65 -13.36 -17.70
CA GLY A 66 10.02 -13.69 -17.28
C GLY A 66 11.08 -13.58 -18.37
N ALA A 67 10.72 -13.09 -19.55
CA ALA A 67 11.60 -12.94 -20.68
C ALA A 67 11.20 -11.74 -21.54
N ARG A 68 12.17 -11.20 -22.28
CA ARG A 68 11.94 -10.18 -23.30
C ARG A 68 12.90 -10.37 -24.47
N THR A 69 12.41 -10.04 -25.65
CA THR A 69 13.19 -10.11 -26.89
C THR A 69 13.20 -8.75 -27.58
N LEU A 70 14.38 -8.29 -27.99
CA LEU A 70 14.64 -7.04 -28.68
C LEU A 70 14.98 -7.35 -30.14
N ARG A 71 14.38 -6.62 -31.08
CA ARG A 71 14.74 -6.66 -32.50
C ARG A 71 14.97 -5.24 -33.01
N ALA A 72 16.12 -5.04 -33.63
CA ALA A 72 16.52 -3.79 -34.27
C ALA A 72 16.68 -4.05 -35.78
N GLU A 73 16.11 -3.17 -36.62
CA GLU A 73 16.24 -3.25 -38.06
C GLU A 73 16.68 -1.91 -38.64
N ASN A 74 17.83 -1.91 -39.32
CA ASN A 74 18.33 -0.76 -40.05
C ASN A 74 17.79 -0.80 -41.49
N THR A 75 16.84 0.08 -41.79
CA THR A 75 16.17 0.14 -43.09
C THR A 75 16.84 1.11 -44.05
N PHE A 76 17.65 2.05 -43.55
CA PHE A 76 18.39 3.02 -44.36
C PHE A 76 19.64 3.54 -43.65
N GLY A 77 20.73 3.77 -44.41
CA GLY A 77 21.97 4.36 -43.91
C GLY A 77 23.09 3.33 -43.68
N THR A 78 24.30 3.80 -43.42
CA THR A 78 25.49 2.93 -43.28
C THR A 78 25.98 2.77 -41.85
N LEU A 79 25.49 3.61 -40.93
CA LEU A 79 25.86 3.60 -39.52
C LEU A 79 24.92 2.69 -38.72
N LYS A 80 24.99 2.71 -37.39
CA LYS A 80 24.21 1.81 -36.54
C LYS A 80 22.85 2.39 -36.15
N MET A 81 21.89 1.51 -35.93
CA MET A 81 20.77 1.75 -35.04
C MET A 81 20.81 0.71 -33.92
N GLU A 82 20.32 1.07 -32.74
CA GLU A 82 20.36 0.23 -31.56
C GLU A 82 19.04 0.28 -30.80
N LEU A 83 18.59 -0.88 -30.34
CA LEU A 83 17.54 -1.01 -29.34
C LEU A 83 18.19 -1.59 -28.09
N GLU A 84 18.30 -0.78 -27.04
CA GLU A 84 19.06 -1.12 -25.84
C GLU A 84 18.20 -1.01 -24.58
N VAL A 85 18.29 -2.04 -23.73
CA VAL A 85 17.81 -1.96 -22.34
C VAL A 85 19.01 -1.76 -21.42
N GLU A 86 18.96 -0.69 -20.62
CA GLU A 86 19.97 -0.37 -19.61
C GLU A 86 19.38 -0.50 -18.20
N ALA A 87 19.59 -1.65 -17.54
CA ALA A 87 19.02 -1.93 -16.23
C ALA A 87 19.50 -1.00 -15.10
N ALA A 88 20.67 -0.38 -15.24
CA ALA A 88 21.16 0.59 -14.27
C ALA A 88 20.38 1.92 -14.33
N LEU A 89 19.80 2.24 -15.49
CA LEU A 89 18.98 3.42 -15.70
C LEU A 89 17.47 3.12 -15.67
N GLU A 90 17.10 1.83 -15.70
CA GLU A 90 15.71 1.38 -15.75
C GLU A 90 15.00 1.87 -17.03
N THR A 91 15.72 1.81 -18.16
CA THR A 91 15.22 2.35 -19.43
C THR A 91 15.43 1.40 -20.61
N ILE A 92 14.55 1.53 -21.60
CA ILE A 92 14.78 1.04 -22.96
C ILE A 92 14.90 2.22 -23.92
N SER A 93 15.83 2.16 -24.86
CA SER A 93 16.09 3.22 -25.82
C SER A 93 16.14 2.68 -27.25
N HIS A 94 15.31 3.23 -28.11
CA HIS A 94 15.51 3.20 -29.56
C HIS A 94 16.46 4.35 -29.91
N SER A 95 17.59 4.06 -30.53
CA SER A 95 18.56 5.08 -30.93
C SER A 95 19.07 4.85 -32.35
N GLN A 96 19.22 5.93 -33.10
CA GLN A 96 19.70 5.91 -34.48
C GLN A 96 20.84 6.89 -34.66
N ASP A 97 21.93 6.44 -35.30
CA ASP A 97 22.98 7.36 -35.71
C ASP A 97 22.50 8.38 -36.76
N ALA A 98 23.25 9.46 -36.91
CA ALA A 98 22.99 10.47 -37.93
C ALA A 98 22.90 9.85 -39.34
N GLY A 99 21.78 10.09 -40.02
CA GLY A 99 21.53 9.58 -41.37
C GLY A 99 21.05 8.14 -41.46
N VAL A 100 20.78 7.48 -40.33
CA VAL A 100 20.20 6.12 -40.26
C VAL A 100 18.71 6.20 -40.02
N LYS A 101 17.92 5.34 -40.67
CA LYS A 101 16.52 5.07 -40.30
C LYS A 101 16.39 3.61 -39.89
N GLY A 102 15.56 3.34 -38.92
CA GLY A 102 15.36 1.98 -38.44
C GLY A 102 14.05 1.78 -37.71
N GLU A 103 13.73 0.51 -37.53
CA GLU A 103 12.57 0.03 -36.82
C GLU A 103 13.03 -0.76 -35.59
N SER A 104 12.22 -0.71 -34.53
CA SER A 104 12.46 -1.49 -33.32
C SER A 104 11.21 -2.21 -32.89
N LEU A 105 11.40 -3.42 -32.40
CA LEU A 105 10.35 -4.27 -31.86
C LEU A 105 10.81 -4.87 -30.54
N VAL A 106 9.98 -4.71 -29.52
CA VAL A 106 10.10 -5.42 -28.24
C VAL A 106 8.99 -6.47 -28.18
N ILE A 107 9.34 -7.67 -27.75
CA ILE A 107 8.40 -8.80 -27.61
C ILE A 107 8.42 -9.28 -26.16
N TRP A 108 7.22 -9.38 -25.59
CA TRP A 108 6.94 -10.04 -24.32
C TRP A 108 5.89 -11.13 -24.54
N ASP A 109 6.37 -12.35 -24.76
CA ASP A 109 5.54 -13.51 -25.07
C ASP A 109 5.86 -14.73 -24.20
N GLY A 110 6.62 -14.55 -23.12
CA GLY A 110 6.88 -15.58 -22.12
C GLY A 110 8.02 -16.55 -22.46
N ASP A 111 8.76 -16.30 -23.53
CA ASP A 111 9.97 -17.05 -23.85
C ASP A 111 11.07 -16.16 -24.45
N THR A 112 12.23 -16.74 -24.75
CA THR A 112 13.38 -16.01 -25.31
C THR A 112 13.49 -16.16 -26.83
N SER A 113 12.43 -16.61 -27.50
CA SER A 113 12.37 -16.71 -28.96
C SER A 113 12.19 -15.34 -29.59
N ALA A 114 12.71 -15.20 -30.81
CA ALA A 114 12.44 -14.05 -31.67
C ALA A 114 11.11 -14.18 -32.44
N ALA A 115 10.59 -15.41 -32.53
CA ALA A 115 9.30 -15.68 -33.16
C ALA A 115 8.20 -15.51 -32.13
N LEU A 116 7.22 -14.65 -32.45
CA LEU A 116 6.08 -14.36 -31.59
C LEU A 116 5.32 -15.64 -31.20
N ASN A 117 5.21 -15.86 -29.90
CA ASN A 117 4.32 -16.84 -29.30
C ASN A 117 3.06 -16.15 -28.76
N SER A 118 2.02 -16.00 -29.59
CA SER A 118 0.83 -15.19 -29.25
C SER A 118 0.01 -15.66 -28.04
N VAL A 119 0.31 -16.85 -27.50
CA VAL A 119 -0.35 -17.44 -26.32
C VAL A 119 0.63 -17.70 -25.17
N GLY A 120 1.89 -17.30 -25.31
CA GLY A 120 2.97 -17.74 -24.42
C GLY A 120 2.93 -17.13 -23.01
N LEU A 121 2.21 -16.02 -22.80
CA LEU A 121 1.92 -15.49 -21.47
C LEU A 121 0.83 -16.28 -20.72
N GLY A 122 0.12 -17.20 -21.39
CA GLY A 122 -0.88 -18.06 -20.75
C GLY A 122 -2.22 -17.37 -20.40
N GLY A 123 -2.54 -16.23 -21.02
CA GLY A 123 -3.84 -15.57 -20.86
C GLY A 123 -3.92 -14.69 -19.62
N VAL A 124 -3.04 -13.70 -19.52
CA VAL A 124 -2.99 -12.77 -18.39
C VAL A 124 -4.16 -11.79 -18.44
N ASP A 125 -4.87 -11.64 -17.32
CA ASP A 125 -5.93 -10.64 -17.15
C ASP A 125 -5.33 -9.28 -16.73
N PHE A 126 -5.32 -8.32 -17.63
CA PHE A 126 -4.86 -6.95 -17.39
C PHE A 126 -5.89 -6.07 -16.69
N THR A 127 -7.10 -6.58 -16.42
CA THR A 127 -8.18 -5.87 -15.73
C THR A 127 -8.33 -6.27 -14.25
N GLN A 128 -7.68 -7.38 -13.84
CA GLN A 128 -7.91 -8.01 -12.53
C GLN A 128 -7.54 -7.11 -11.34
N ASP A 129 -6.64 -6.15 -11.52
CA ASP A 129 -6.23 -5.18 -10.51
C ASP A 129 -6.98 -3.83 -10.63
N GLY A 130 -8.12 -3.83 -11.32
CA GLY A 130 -8.97 -2.65 -11.51
C GLY A 130 -8.44 -1.66 -12.54
N ALA A 131 -7.43 -2.03 -13.33
CA ALA A 131 -6.93 -1.20 -14.40
C ALA A 131 -7.97 -0.98 -15.51
N ASP A 132 -7.94 0.22 -16.08
CA ASP A 132 -8.76 0.62 -17.24
C ASP A 132 -7.92 1.25 -18.37
N SER A 133 -6.60 1.39 -18.15
CA SER A 133 -5.68 2.07 -19.03
C SER A 133 -4.31 1.40 -19.04
N VAL A 134 -3.65 1.41 -20.20
CA VAL A 134 -2.21 1.14 -20.35
C VAL A 134 -1.45 2.43 -20.09
N GLU A 135 -0.39 2.37 -19.30
CA GLU A 135 0.52 3.48 -19.02
C GLU A 135 1.92 3.21 -19.58
N ILE A 136 2.45 4.17 -20.32
CA ILE A 136 3.84 4.18 -20.80
C ILE A 136 4.53 5.44 -20.30
N ASP A 137 5.62 5.27 -19.56
CA ASP A 137 6.43 6.40 -19.09
C ASP A 137 7.52 6.71 -20.12
N VAL A 138 7.36 7.85 -20.81
CA VAL A 138 8.28 8.34 -21.84
C VAL A 138 9.28 9.26 -21.19
N VAL A 139 10.55 8.85 -21.15
CA VAL A 139 11.65 9.62 -20.54
C VAL A 139 12.06 10.76 -21.46
N GLY A 140 12.18 10.48 -22.75
CA GLY A 140 12.58 11.46 -23.74
C GLY A 140 12.34 11.00 -25.17
N TYR A 141 12.16 11.96 -26.06
CA TYR A 141 12.05 11.76 -27.49
C TYR A 141 12.77 12.92 -28.18
N ASP A 142 13.81 12.61 -28.95
CA ASP A 142 14.50 13.54 -29.82
C ASP A 142 13.99 13.36 -31.26
N PRO A 143 13.25 14.33 -31.83
CA PRO A 143 12.83 14.26 -33.21
C PRO A 143 14.04 14.17 -34.13
N GLY A 144 13.95 13.28 -35.11
CA GLY A 144 15.03 13.10 -36.09
C GLY A 144 15.34 14.39 -36.86
N ALA A 145 16.40 14.35 -37.66
CA ALA A 145 16.97 15.51 -38.33
C ALA A 145 15.97 16.33 -39.17
N ASN A 146 14.90 15.71 -39.68
CA ASN A 146 13.87 16.39 -40.47
C ASN A 146 12.60 16.76 -39.67
N GLY A 147 12.50 16.36 -38.40
CA GLY A 147 11.32 16.59 -37.56
C GLY A 147 10.06 15.86 -38.02
N THR A 148 10.22 14.76 -38.76
CA THR A 148 9.12 13.90 -39.22
C THR A 148 8.51 13.19 -38.02
N PRO A 149 7.19 13.23 -37.85
CA PRO A 149 6.52 12.48 -36.80
C PRO A 149 6.83 10.98 -36.92
N ILE A 150 7.05 10.34 -35.79
CA ILE A 150 7.24 8.89 -35.71
C ILE A 150 6.05 8.24 -34.99
N ASP A 151 5.82 6.97 -35.28
CA ASP A 151 4.76 6.20 -34.65
C ASP A 151 5.37 5.15 -33.71
N MET A 152 4.75 5.03 -32.54
CA MET A 152 4.94 3.93 -31.60
C MET A 152 3.63 3.17 -31.49
N THR A 153 3.66 1.88 -31.77
CA THR A 153 2.48 1.00 -31.73
C THR A 153 2.67 -0.06 -30.66
N ILE A 154 1.77 -0.09 -29.67
CA ILE A 154 1.67 -1.18 -28.71
C ILE A 154 0.55 -2.13 -29.13
N THR A 155 0.84 -3.43 -29.16
CA THR A 155 -0.08 -4.48 -29.59
C THR A 155 -0.21 -5.55 -28.51
N PHE A 156 -1.43 -6.01 -28.30
CA PHE A 156 -1.78 -7.08 -27.38
C PHE A 156 -2.45 -8.21 -28.17
N TYR A 157 -2.04 -9.44 -27.93
CA TYR A 157 -2.54 -10.63 -28.62
C TYR A 157 -3.49 -11.42 -27.73
N ASP A 158 -4.53 -11.99 -28.32
CA ASP A 158 -5.51 -12.84 -27.63
C ASP A 158 -4.86 -14.18 -27.22
N GLY A 159 -4.85 -14.47 -25.92
CA GLY A 159 -4.28 -15.69 -25.35
C GLY A 159 -5.00 -16.99 -25.73
N SER A 160 -6.17 -16.91 -26.36
CA SER A 160 -6.87 -18.06 -26.93
C SER A 160 -6.53 -18.32 -28.41
N ASP A 161 -5.79 -17.40 -29.07
CA ASP A 161 -5.46 -17.49 -30.49
C ASP A 161 -3.97 -17.73 -30.75
N ALA A 162 -3.60 -19.01 -30.86
CA ALA A 162 -2.25 -19.44 -31.22
C ALA A 162 -1.82 -19.06 -32.65
N THR A 163 -2.73 -18.56 -33.50
CA THR A 163 -2.36 -18.08 -34.84
C THR A 163 -1.79 -16.66 -34.82
N GLY A 164 -1.97 -15.92 -33.71
CA GLY A 164 -1.56 -14.53 -33.58
C GLY A 164 -2.32 -13.57 -34.51
N THR A 165 -3.47 -13.98 -35.02
CA THR A 165 -4.26 -13.15 -35.95
C THR A 165 -5.21 -12.22 -35.21
N LYS A 166 -5.70 -12.62 -34.03
CA LYS A 166 -6.52 -11.78 -33.15
C LYS A 166 -5.64 -10.95 -32.22
N PHE A 167 -5.69 -9.64 -32.41
CA PHE A 167 -4.96 -8.70 -31.58
C PHE A 167 -5.66 -7.35 -31.57
N TRP A 168 -5.28 -6.50 -30.64
CA TRP A 168 -5.68 -5.10 -30.62
C TRP A 168 -4.47 -4.21 -30.35
N PHE A 169 -4.49 -3.02 -30.92
CA PHE A 169 -3.36 -2.13 -30.89
C PHE A 169 -3.75 -0.67 -30.67
N TYR A 170 -2.81 0.11 -30.20
CA TYR A 170 -2.88 1.55 -30.14
C TYR A 170 -1.59 2.14 -30.71
N THR A 171 -1.74 3.13 -31.59
CA THR A 171 -0.62 3.86 -32.18
C THR A 171 -0.58 5.27 -31.61
N HIS A 172 0.55 5.63 -31.00
CA HIS A 172 0.87 6.98 -30.59
C HIS A 172 1.81 7.63 -31.60
N THR A 173 1.40 8.77 -32.15
CA THR A 173 2.26 9.56 -33.04
C THR A 173 2.97 10.64 -32.24
N PHE A 174 4.30 10.57 -32.18
CA PHE A 174 5.13 11.63 -31.62
C PHE A 174 5.37 12.71 -32.66
N ASN A 175 4.86 13.91 -32.40
CA ASN A 175 4.94 15.05 -33.32
C ASN A 175 5.82 16.21 -32.81
N ALA A 176 6.36 16.08 -31.59
CA ALA A 176 7.22 17.07 -30.95
C ALA A 176 8.11 16.41 -29.91
N ALA A 177 9.28 17.00 -29.65
CA ALA A 177 10.25 16.49 -28.69
C ALA A 177 9.68 16.34 -27.27
N VAL A 178 10.06 15.26 -26.58
CA VAL A 178 9.79 15.06 -25.15
C VAL A 178 11.06 15.35 -24.38
N ILE A 179 11.10 16.50 -23.69
CA ILE A 179 12.26 16.97 -22.90
C ILE A 179 12.04 16.89 -21.39
N VAL A 180 10.84 16.47 -20.98
CA VAL A 180 10.45 16.19 -19.60
C VAL A 180 9.71 14.88 -19.63
N GLU A 181 10.08 13.99 -18.71
CA GLU A 181 9.41 12.70 -18.53
C GLU A 181 7.89 12.88 -18.47
N THR A 182 7.20 12.17 -19.36
CA THR A 182 5.77 12.31 -19.60
C THR A 182 5.14 10.93 -19.57
N LYS A 183 4.05 10.80 -18.83
CA LYS A 183 3.25 9.58 -18.78
C LYS A 183 2.18 9.62 -19.86
N LEU A 184 2.18 8.62 -20.73
CA LEU A 184 1.13 8.37 -21.71
C LEU A 184 0.11 7.40 -21.09
N SER A 185 -1.09 7.89 -20.79
CA SER A 185 -2.21 7.08 -20.31
C SER A 185 -3.15 6.78 -21.48
N ILE A 186 -3.29 5.50 -21.81
CA ILE A 186 -4.03 4.99 -22.96
C ILE A 186 -5.21 4.16 -22.44
N PRO A 187 -6.42 4.71 -22.41
CA PRO A 187 -7.60 3.94 -22.00
C PRO A 187 -7.76 2.68 -22.85
N PHE A 188 -8.21 1.57 -22.25
CA PHE A 188 -8.49 0.32 -22.99
C PHE A 188 -9.48 0.55 -24.14
N THR A 189 -10.39 1.52 -23.99
CA THR A 189 -11.35 1.93 -25.02
C THR A 189 -10.70 2.60 -26.25
N SER A 190 -9.43 3.00 -26.18
CA SER A 190 -8.71 3.62 -27.29
C SER A 190 -8.05 2.60 -28.22
N PHE A 191 -8.02 1.33 -27.84
CA PHE A 191 -7.44 0.27 -28.66
C PHE A 191 -8.38 -0.14 -29.80
N THR A 192 -7.77 -0.48 -30.93
CA THR A 192 -8.48 -0.95 -32.13
C THR A 192 -8.22 -2.44 -32.33
N ALA A 193 -9.29 -3.24 -32.38
CA ALA A 193 -9.19 -4.67 -32.66
C ALA A 193 -8.91 -4.95 -34.15
N SER A 194 -8.17 -6.02 -34.41
CA SER A 194 -7.83 -6.54 -35.73
C SER A 194 -7.96 -8.07 -35.74
N GLY A 195 -8.13 -8.63 -36.94
CA GLY A 195 -8.19 -10.09 -37.15
C GLY A 195 -9.41 -10.82 -36.61
N GLY A 196 -10.54 -10.12 -36.47
CA GLY A 196 -11.85 -10.73 -36.19
C GLY A 196 -12.17 -10.95 -34.70
N GLY A 197 -11.35 -10.44 -33.78
CA GLY A 197 -11.64 -10.39 -32.34
C GLY A 197 -12.26 -9.05 -31.88
N SER A 198 -12.64 -9.00 -30.61
CA SER A 198 -12.90 -7.76 -29.87
C SER A 198 -11.68 -7.38 -29.03
N VAL A 199 -11.59 -6.11 -28.62
CA VAL A 199 -10.60 -5.70 -27.60
C VAL A 199 -10.93 -6.41 -26.29
N ASP A 200 -10.01 -7.24 -25.79
CA ASP A 200 -10.21 -8.03 -24.57
C ASP A 200 -8.94 -8.12 -23.72
N PHE A 201 -8.81 -7.24 -22.74
CA PHE A 201 -7.68 -7.25 -21.82
C PHE A 201 -7.78 -8.34 -20.74
N THR A 202 -8.82 -9.18 -20.72
CA THR A 202 -8.97 -10.25 -19.70
C THR A 202 -8.18 -11.52 -20.03
N ASN A 203 -7.69 -11.65 -21.27
CA ASN A 203 -6.99 -12.85 -21.75
C ASN A 203 -5.85 -12.49 -22.72
N VAL A 204 -4.79 -11.88 -22.21
CA VAL A 204 -3.62 -11.46 -23.00
C VAL A 204 -2.59 -12.59 -23.10
N GLY A 205 -2.26 -12.99 -24.33
CA GLY A 205 -1.29 -14.05 -24.61
C GLY A 205 0.12 -13.57 -24.98
N ALA A 206 0.26 -12.35 -25.50
CA ALA A 206 1.55 -11.71 -25.75
C ALA A 206 1.38 -10.19 -25.88
N VAL A 207 2.47 -9.45 -25.70
CA VAL A 207 2.53 -7.99 -25.90
C VAL A 207 3.73 -7.66 -26.80
N THR A 208 3.53 -6.76 -27.75
CA THR A 208 4.64 -6.19 -28.53
C THR A 208 4.60 -4.67 -28.54
N LEU A 209 5.78 -4.06 -28.60
CA LEU A 209 5.93 -2.61 -28.76
C LEU A 209 6.83 -2.34 -29.97
N PHE A 210 6.26 -1.67 -30.97
CA PHE A 210 6.94 -1.34 -32.21
C PHE A 210 7.18 0.17 -32.29
N VAL A 211 8.39 0.57 -32.72
CA VAL A 211 8.76 1.95 -32.97
C VAL A 211 9.18 2.09 -34.42
N ASN A 212 8.49 2.95 -35.16
CA ASN A 212 8.78 3.29 -36.55
C ASN A 212 9.63 4.56 -36.63
N GLY A 213 10.95 4.43 -36.54
CA GLY A 213 11.87 5.56 -36.65
C GLY A 213 12.13 5.96 -38.12
N ASN A 214 11.08 6.41 -38.81
CA ASN A 214 11.10 6.78 -40.24
C ASN A 214 11.73 8.17 -40.53
N ASP A 215 12.34 8.81 -39.53
CA ASP A 215 13.25 9.95 -39.71
C ASP A 215 14.67 9.50 -39.37
N THR A 216 15.67 10.24 -39.81
CA THR A 216 17.06 9.96 -39.46
C THR A 216 17.43 10.54 -38.10
N ALA A 217 18.28 9.85 -37.34
CA ALA A 217 18.75 10.31 -36.01
C ALA A 217 17.63 10.42 -34.96
N VAL A 218 16.66 9.51 -35.00
CA VAL A 218 15.58 9.45 -34.02
C VAL A 218 16.06 8.76 -32.75
N ASP A 219 15.81 9.38 -31.60
CA ASP A 219 15.98 8.76 -30.29
C ASP A 219 14.67 8.76 -29.50
N LEU A 220 14.29 7.63 -28.92
CA LEU A 220 13.13 7.48 -28.04
C LEU A 220 13.50 6.60 -26.84
N THR A 221 13.31 7.12 -25.63
CA THR A 221 13.60 6.40 -24.39
C THR A 221 12.35 6.29 -23.51
N LEU A 222 12.10 5.07 -23.02
CA LEU A 222 11.00 4.73 -22.12
C LEU A 222 11.56 4.17 -20.81
N SER A 223 10.87 4.40 -19.69
CA SER A 223 11.24 3.86 -18.37
C SER A 223 10.28 2.79 -17.84
N ARG A 224 9.06 2.73 -18.39
CA ARG A 224 8.05 1.77 -17.94
C ARG A 224 6.97 1.52 -19.00
N VAL A 225 6.51 0.27 -19.07
CA VAL A 225 5.26 -0.14 -19.72
C VAL A 225 4.44 -0.93 -18.70
N GLY A 226 3.17 -0.58 -18.53
CA GLY A 226 2.27 -1.30 -17.62
C GLY A 226 0.83 -0.80 -17.73
N THR A 227 0.01 -1.06 -16.72
CA THR A 227 -1.36 -0.53 -16.61
C THR A 227 -1.41 0.62 -15.59
N ASN A 228 -2.61 0.99 -15.14
CA ASN A 228 -2.87 1.91 -14.02
C ASN A 228 -3.54 1.23 -12.81
N GLY A 229 -3.50 -0.10 -12.71
CA GLY A 229 -4.19 -0.87 -11.67
C GLY A 229 -3.55 -0.82 -10.27
N LEU A 230 -3.85 -1.81 -9.41
CA LEU A 230 -3.57 -1.84 -7.95
C LEU A 230 -2.39 -2.72 -7.45
N CYS A 231 -1.85 -3.65 -8.26
CA CYS A 231 -0.60 -4.40 -7.96
C CYS A 231 0.78 -3.84 -8.44
N VAL A 232 1.79 -3.88 -7.56
CA VAL A 232 3.15 -3.29 -7.78
C VAL A 232 4.08 -4.11 -8.68
N GLU A 233 3.86 -5.41 -8.88
CA GLU A 233 4.90 -6.28 -9.46
C GLU A 233 4.43 -7.16 -10.63
N VAL A 234 5.44 -7.54 -11.42
CA VAL A 234 5.40 -8.36 -12.63
C VAL A 234 4.72 -9.71 -12.32
N PRO A 235 3.80 -10.20 -13.16
CA PRO A 235 3.18 -11.50 -12.98
C PRO A 235 4.24 -12.59 -12.82
N ASP A 236 4.01 -13.52 -11.90
CA ASP A 236 4.74 -14.78 -11.93
C ASP A 236 4.40 -15.56 -13.21
N ALA A 237 5.18 -16.59 -13.52
CA ALA A 237 4.97 -17.44 -14.70
C ALA A 237 3.62 -18.21 -14.70
N ASN A 238 2.80 -18.08 -13.64
CA ASN A 238 1.49 -18.71 -13.52
C ASN A 238 0.33 -17.74 -13.82
N GLY A 239 0.62 -16.49 -14.18
CA GLY A 239 -0.39 -15.52 -14.65
C GLY A 239 -1.27 -14.93 -13.55
N LYS A 240 -0.90 -15.06 -12.27
CA LYS A 240 -1.76 -14.65 -11.15
C LYS A 240 -1.29 -13.32 -10.56
N VAL A 241 -1.97 -12.23 -10.91
CA VAL A 241 -1.61 -10.88 -10.41
C VAL A 241 -2.28 -10.63 -9.07
N ILE A 242 -3.53 -11.06 -8.90
CA ILE A 242 -4.26 -11.00 -7.62
C ILE A 242 -4.74 -12.39 -7.23
N ASP A 243 -4.60 -12.71 -5.94
CA ASP A 243 -5.17 -13.91 -5.35
C ASP A 243 -6.64 -13.75 -4.97
N GLN A 244 -7.32 -14.83 -4.62
CA GLN A 244 -8.73 -14.77 -4.25
C GLN A 244 -8.96 -13.96 -2.97
N CYS A 245 -7.89 -13.54 -2.28
CA CYS A 245 -7.89 -12.67 -1.12
C CYS A 245 -7.70 -11.18 -1.48
N GLY A 246 -7.53 -10.85 -2.76
CA GLY A 246 -7.22 -9.48 -3.19
C GLY A 246 -5.74 -9.10 -2.99
N VAL A 247 -4.86 -10.06 -2.68
CA VAL A 247 -3.43 -9.83 -2.45
C VAL A 247 -2.64 -10.03 -3.74
N CYS A 248 -1.83 -9.03 -4.08
CA CYS A 248 -0.96 -9.07 -5.24
C CYS A 248 0.11 -10.17 -5.10
N GLY A 249 0.21 -11.09 -6.07
CA GLY A 249 1.14 -12.22 -6.02
C GLY A 249 0.88 -13.21 -4.87
N GLY A 250 -0.34 -13.22 -4.30
CA GLY A 250 -0.70 -14.10 -3.20
C GLY A 250 -1.01 -15.54 -3.61
N ASP A 251 -0.85 -16.47 -2.67
CA ASP A 251 -1.12 -17.91 -2.82
C ASP A 251 -2.48 -18.33 -2.23
N ASN A 252 -3.37 -17.36 -2.00
CA ASN A 252 -4.63 -17.49 -1.28
C ASN A 252 -4.47 -17.81 0.22
N SER A 253 -3.26 -17.78 0.81
CA SER A 253 -3.09 -18.15 2.24
C SER A 253 -3.71 -17.13 3.20
N THR A 254 -3.79 -15.86 2.82
CA THR A 254 -4.18 -14.75 3.71
C THR A 254 -5.68 -14.65 4.00
N CYS A 255 -6.54 -15.29 3.20
CA CYS A 255 -7.99 -15.29 3.37
C CYS A 255 -8.61 -16.69 3.43
N LYS A 256 -7.80 -17.72 3.65
CA LYS A 256 -8.33 -19.04 4.02
C LYS A 256 -8.97 -18.94 5.39
N ASP A 257 -10.17 -19.46 5.52
CA ASP A 257 -10.82 -19.68 6.79
C ASP A 257 -10.17 -20.86 7.54
N CYS A 258 -10.63 -21.12 8.76
CA CYS A 258 -10.10 -22.19 9.61
C CYS A 258 -10.36 -23.61 9.08
N LEU A 259 -11.19 -23.78 8.05
CA LEU A 259 -11.39 -25.03 7.34
C LEU A 259 -10.64 -25.08 6.00
N GLY A 260 -9.79 -24.08 5.72
CA GLY A 260 -9.02 -23.97 4.49
C GLY A 260 -9.82 -23.48 3.29
N ILE A 261 -11.05 -23.00 3.51
CA ILE A 261 -11.93 -22.46 2.47
C ILE A 261 -11.62 -20.98 2.28
N ILE A 262 -11.29 -20.60 1.05
CA ILE A 262 -10.96 -19.23 0.67
C ILE A 262 -12.21 -18.35 0.80
N ASN A 263 -12.07 -17.22 1.49
CA ASN A 263 -13.18 -16.33 1.86
C ASN A 263 -14.34 -17.07 2.55
N GLY A 264 -14.01 -18.15 3.27
CA GLY A 264 -14.98 -18.93 4.02
C GLY A 264 -15.44 -18.21 5.29
N PRO A 265 -16.61 -18.57 5.84
CA PRO A 265 -17.18 -17.91 7.01
C PRO A 265 -16.49 -18.29 8.34
N ASN A 266 -15.65 -19.34 8.35
CA ASN A 266 -15.09 -19.91 9.58
C ASN A 266 -13.79 -19.22 10.00
N VAL A 267 -13.83 -17.91 10.22
CA VAL A 267 -12.67 -17.11 10.66
C VAL A 267 -12.54 -17.09 12.19
N PRO A 268 -11.39 -16.72 12.78
CA PRO A 268 -11.28 -16.52 14.23
C PRO A 268 -12.42 -15.61 14.77
N GLY A 269 -13.10 -16.08 15.82
CA GLY A 269 -14.29 -15.44 16.40
C GLY A 269 -15.63 -15.86 15.76
N ALA A 270 -15.63 -16.54 14.62
CA ALA A 270 -16.85 -17.12 14.05
C ALA A 270 -17.35 -18.29 14.91
N THR A 271 -18.67 -18.45 15.00
CA THR A 271 -19.30 -19.52 15.78
C THR A 271 -19.06 -20.89 15.16
N CYS A 272 -18.83 -21.89 15.99
CA CYS A 272 -18.65 -23.28 15.60
C CYS A 272 -19.36 -24.23 16.58
N ASP A 273 -19.53 -25.49 16.20
CA ASP A 273 -20.09 -26.54 17.07
C ASP A 273 -18.94 -27.39 17.61
N THR A 274 -18.72 -27.34 18.92
CA THR A 274 -17.64 -28.08 19.61
C THR A 274 -17.90 -29.57 19.69
N LYS A 275 -19.14 -30.00 19.38
CA LYS A 275 -19.67 -31.35 19.59
C LYS A 275 -19.74 -31.78 21.05
N LEU A 276 -19.60 -30.85 22.00
CA LEU A 276 -19.85 -31.07 23.42
C LEU A 276 -21.35 -31.04 23.72
N ALA A 277 -21.74 -31.51 24.91
CA ALA A 277 -23.12 -31.53 25.35
C ALA A 277 -23.64 -30.11 25.69
N SER A 278 -24.97 -30.00 25.70
CA SER A 278 -25.75 -28.89 26.24
C SER A 278 -25.16 -27.48 26.01
N ASP A 279 -24.80 -26.76 27.07
CA ASP A 279 -24.37 -25.36 27.05
C ASP A 279 -22.94 -25.14 26.55
N CYS A 280 -22.18 -26.22 26.39
CA CYS A 280 -20.81 -26.21 25.86
C CYS A 280 -20.75 -26.46 24.35
N LYS A 281 -21.89 -26.80 23.74
CA LYS A 281 -22.05 -26.98 22.29
C LYS A 281 -21.67 -25.73 21.46
N PRO A 282 -22.08 -24.50 21.81
CA PRO A 282 -21.63 -23.32 21.09
C PRO A 282 -20.16 -23.01 21.38
N GLY A 283 -19.36 -23.01 20.32
CA GLY A 283 -17.95 -22.61 20.34
C GLY A 283 -17.65 -21.43 19.44
N GLN A 284 -16.40 -20.96 19.50
CA GLN A 284 -15.82 -20.01 18.56
C GLN A 284 -14.47 -20.52 18.06
N TYR A 285 -14.13 -20.19 16.81
CA TYR A 285 -12.80 -20.45 16.29
C TYR A 285 -11.76 -19.57 16.99
N SER A 286 -10.72 -20.17 17.55
CA SER A 286 -9.58 -19.45 18.12
C SER A 286 -8.63 -18.93 17.04
N ILE A 287 -7.65 -18.11 17.43
CA ILE A 287 -6.61 -17.60 16.52
C ILE A 287 -5.79 -18.73 15.86
N ASN A 288 -5.74 -19.90 16.51
CA ASN A 288 -5.09 -21.10 15.99
C ASN A 288 -6.05 -21.99 15.18
N CYS A 289 -7.23 -21.48 14.84
CA CYS A 289 -8.24 -22.19 14.06
C CYS A 289 -8.72 -23.50 14.68
N SER A 290 -8.74 -23.55 16.01
CA SER A 290 -9.42 -24.61 16.78
C SER A 290 -10.81 -24.13 17.17
N CYS A 291 -11.82 -25.00 17.06
CA CYS A 291 -13.14 -24.70 17.60
C CYS A 291 -13.11 -24.91 19.13
N GLU A 292 -13.17 -23.83 19.89
CA GLU A 292 -13.09 -23.85 21.35
C GLU A 292 -14.45 -23.45 21.95
N PRO A 293 -14.89 -24.09 23.05
CA PRO A 293 -16.16 -23.75 23.68
C PRO A 293 -16.13 -22.32 24.23
N ILE A 294 -17.23 -21.59 24.05
CA ILE A 294 -17.40 -20.25 24.64
C ILE A 294 -17.41 -20.35 26.17
N ASN A 295 -18.04 -21.41 26.68
CA ASN A 295 -18.04 -21.77 28.10
C ASN A 295 -17.22 -23.04 28.26
N PRO A 296 -15.94 -22.94 28.68
CA PRO A 296 -15.13 -24.13 28.92
C PRO A 296 -15.75 -24.98 30.05
N PRO A 297 -15.56 -26.32 30.03
CA PRO A 297 -16.03 -27.19 31.09
C PRO A 297 -15.47 -26.73 32.44
N THR A 298 -16.36 -26.46 33.37
CA THR A 298 -16.07 -26.07 34.75
C THR A 298 -16.82 -27.02 35.68
N ASN A 299 -16.49 -27.03 36.97
CA ASN A 299 -17.29 -27.84 37.89
C ASN A 299 -18.75 -27.34 37.93
N GLU A 300 -19.69 -28.27 38.09
CA GLU A 300 -21.10 -27.97 38.31
C GLU A 300 -21.35 -26.94 39.42
N ILE A 301 -22.29 -26.03 39.13
CA ILE A 301 -22.85 -25.05 40.06
C ILE A 301 -24.36 -25.01 39.80
N CYS A 302 -25.19 -24.70 40.81
CA CYS A 302 -26.65 -24.71 40.61
C CYS A 302 -27.17 -23.46 39.93
N ASP A 303 -26.94 -23.34 38.64
CA ASP A 303 -27.52 -22.30 37.79
C ASP A 303 -28.48 -22.85 36.73
N GLY A 304 -28.87 -24.12 36.82
CA GLY A 304 -29.82 -24.76 35.92
C GLY A 304 -29.23 -25.05 34.55
N LYS A 305 -27.90 -25.21 34.50
CA LYS A 305 -27.08 -25.40 33.31
C LYS A 305 -26.12 -26.58 33.51
N ASP A 306 -25.61 -27.08 32.40
CA ASP A 306 -24.63 -28.18 32.32
C ASP A 306 -23.25 -27.53 32.16
N ASN A 307 -22.58 -27.30 33.29
CA ASN A 307 -21.37 -26.48 33.37
C ASN A 307 -20.10 -27.32 33.17
N ASP A 308 -20.16 -28.62 33.44
CA ASP A 308 -19.08 -29.58 33.23
C ASP A 308 -19.17 -30.33 31.88
N CYS A 309 -20.25 -30.07 31.13
CA CYS A 309 -20.50 -30.52 29.77
C CYS A 309 -20.69 -32.04 29.63
N ASP A 310 -21.11 -32.73 30.69
CA ASP A 310 -21.28 -34.19 30.70
C ASP A 310 -22.66 -34.66 30.19
N GLY A 311 -23.62 -33.73 30.10
CA GLY A 311 -24.97 -33.97 29.59
C GLY A 311 -26.06 -34.03 30.66
N ASP A 312 -25.71 -34.01 31.94
CA ASP A 312 -26.63 -33.83 33.06
C ASP A 312 -26.63 -32.35 33.54
N ILE A 313 -27.58 -31.96 34.41
CA ILE A 313 -27.74 -30.58 34.89
C ILE A 313 -27.76 -30.59 36.41
N ASP A 314 -26.90 -29.76 37.02
CA ASP A 314 -26.81 -29.50 38.47
C ASP A 314 -26.59 -30.78 39.33
N GLU A 315 -25.87 -31.78 38.83
CA GLU A 315 -25.61 -33.01 39.59
C GLU A 315 -24.50 -32.87 40.65
N ASN A 316 -24.56 -33.74 41.66
CA ASN A 316 -23.55 -33.86 42.73
C ASN A 316 -23.34 -32.65 43.69
N PHE A 317 -24.23 -31.65 43.75
CA PHE A 317 -24.09 -30.50 44.68
C PHE A 317 -25.19 -30.39 45.77
N ASP A 318 -24.78 -30.10 47.02
CA ASP A 318 -25.68 -29.76 48.14
C ASP A 318 -25.88 -28.24 48.15
N CYS A 319 -26.76 -27.76 47.27
CA CYS A 319 -26.76 -26.38 46.83
C CYS A 319 -27.30 -25.38 47.84
N THR A 320 -26.38 -24.71 48.51
CA THR A 320 -26.63 -23.63 49.45
C THR A 320 -25.98 -22.34 48.91
N ASP A 321 -26.74 -21.26 48.78
CA ASP A 321 -26.27 -19.98 48.25
C ASP A 321 -25.29 -19.27 49.20
N CYS A 322 -24.69 -18.14 48.79
CA CYS A 322 -23.73 -17.41 49.63
C CYS A 322 -24.35 -16.80 50.92
N LYS A 323 -25.68 -16.88 51.09
CA LYS A 323 -26.41 -16.52 52.32
C LYS A 323 -26.81 -17.73 53.17
N GLY A 324 -26.40 -18.94 52.80
CA GLY A 324 -26.77 -20.15 53.53
C GLY A 324 -28.16 -20.69 53.18
N VAL A 325 -28.77 -20.28 52.07
CA VAL A 325 -30.11 -20.69 51.64
C VAL A 325 -30.03 -21.81 50.60
N VAL A 326 -30.67 -22.95 50.90
CA VAL A 326 -30.77 -24.07 49.95
C VAL A 326 -31.56 -23.64 48.72
N ASN A 327 -30.99 -23.83 47.52
CA ASN A 327 -31.49 -23.34 46.22
C ASN A 327 -31.70 -21.81 46.16
N GLY A 328 -30.95 -21.04 46.95
CA GLY A 328 -30.95 -19.58 46.82
C GLY A 328 -30.16 -19.10 45.60
N THR A 329 -30.48 -17.91 45.11
CA THR A 329 -29.86 -17.33 43.89
C THR A 329 -28.73 -16.35 44.22
N ALA A 330 -28.33 -16.24 45.48
CA ALA A 330 -27.31 -15.29 45.90
C ALA A 330 -25.92 -15.80 45.52
N THR A 331 -25.21 -15.06 44.68
CA THR A 331 -23.84 -15.34 44.27
C THR A 331 -22.86 -14.36 44.90
N GLU A 332 -21.64 -14.83 45.17
CA GLU A 332 -20.54 -13.92 45.52
C GLU A 332 -20.16 -13.08 44.30
N ASP A 333 -19.86 -11.81 44.54
CA ASP A 333 -19.22 -10.97 43.52
C ASP A 333 -17.72 -11.30 43.41
N GLN A 334 -17.06 -10.69 42.42
CA GLN A 334 -15.62 -10.86 42.18
C GLN A 334 -14.70 -10.41 43.35
N CYS A 335 -15.27 -9.77 44.38
CA CYS A 335 -14.57 -9.35 45.59
C CYS A 335 -14.80 -10.32 46.76
N GLY A 336 -15.52 -11.43 46.54
CA GLY A 336 -15.90 -12.39 47.58
C GLY A 336 -17.02 -11.88 48.49
N VAL A 337 -17.81 -10.90 48.05
CA VAL A 337 -18.94 -10.34 48.80
C VAL A 337 -20.25 -10.88 48.22
N CYS A 338 -21.04 -11.54 49.05
CA CYS A 338 -22.35 -12.06 48.67
C CYS A 338 -23.31 -10.93 48.23
N GLU A 339 -23.85 -11.01 47.01
CA GLU A 339 -24.62 -9.94 46.33
C GLU A 339 -23.90 -8.57 46.27
N GLY A 340 -22.57 -8.57 46.28
CA GLY A 340 -21.81 -7.34 46.11
C GLY A 340 -21.94 -6.75 44.70
N ASP A 341 -21.76 -5.44 44.58
CA ASP A 341 -21.81 -4.73 43.29
C ASP A 341 -20.46 -4.69 42.55
N GLY A 342 -19.42 -5.31 43.15
CA GLY A 342 -18.05 -5.34 42.66
C GLY A 342 -17.24 -4.08 42.95
N THR A 343 -17.75 -3.15 43.79
CA THR A 343 -17.06 -1.87 44.07
C THR A 343 -16.06 -1.95 45.22
N THR A 344 -16.14 -2.98 46.07
CA THR A 344 -15.36 -3.11 47.30
C THR A 344 -13.90 -3.50 47.08
N CYS A 345 -13.55 -4.05 45.90
CA CYS A 345 -12.19 -4.41 45.50
C CYS A 345 -11.67 -3.63 44.27
N ARG A 346 -12.34 -2.53 43.88
CA ARG A 346 -11.92 -1.68 42.75
C ARG A 346 -10.76 -0.79 43.16
N ASN A 347 -9.53 -1.22 42.87
CA ASN A 347 -8.34 -0.36 42.94
C ASN A 347 -8.08 0.22 41.55
N CYS A 348 -8.20 1.54 41.41
CA CYS A 348 -7.82 2.29 40.22
C CYS A 348 -6.78 3.35 40.59
N GLU A 349 -5.75 3.49 39.76
CA GLU A 349 -4.74 4.54 39.87
C GLU A 349 -4.83 5.46 38.65
N ASP A 350 -4.83 6.77 38.90
CA ASP A 350 -4.84 7.81 37.87
C ASP A 350 -3.42 8.37 37.69
N GLU A 351 -2.97 8.38 36.45
CA GLU A 351 -1.72 9.03 36.02
C GLU A 351 -2.05 10.28 35.18
N ASP A 352 -1.50 11.43 35.57
CA ASP A 352 -1.61 12.67 34.79
C ASP A 352 -0.50 12.75 33.74
N LEU A 353 -0.88 12.66 32.47
CA LEU A 353 0.03 12.66 31.33
C LEU A 353 0.27 14.07 30.76
N GLN A 354 -0.26 15.14 31.35
CA GLN A 354 -0.21 16.49 30.77
C GLN A 354 1.21 16.94 30.39
N GLU A 355 2.20 16.71 31.26
CA GLU A 355 3.60 17.09 31.00
C GLU A 355 4.23 16.25 29.87
N LEU A 356 3.89 14.95 29.82
CA LEU A 356 4.36 14.03 28.78
C LEU A 356 3.79 14.40 27.41
N LEU A 357 2.48 14.67 27.33
CA LEU A 357 1.81 15.06 26.08
C LEU A 357 2.32 16.41 25.56
N THR A 358 2.56 17.36 26.45
CA THR A 358 3.19 18.65 26.11
C THR A 358 4.61 18.45 25.55
N SER A 359 5.37 17.50 26.10
CA SER A 359 6.71 17.19 25.61
C SER A 359 6.69 16.52 24.23
N LEU A 360 5.71 15.63 23.97
CA LEU A 360 5.52 14.98 22.68
C LEU A 360 5.18 15.97 21.56
N ASP A 361 4.32 16.94 21.85
CA ASP A 361 3.92 17.97 20.90
C ASP A 361 5.09 18.93 20.57
N GLY A 362 5.88 19.27 21.59
CA GLY A 362 7.07 20.10 21.47
C GLY A 362 8.17 19.38 20.68
N GLY A 363 8.32 18.08 20.87
CA GLY A 363 9.24 17.23 20.13
C GLY A 363 8.95 17.20 18.63
N ALA A 364 7.68 17.11 18.23
CA ALA A 364 7.28 17.19 16.82
C ALA A 364 7.62 18.58 16.23
N LYS A 365 7.42 19.64 17.01
CA LYS A 365 7.76 21.00 16.60
C LYS A 365 9.26 21.22 16.41
N GLU A 366 10.07 20.63 17.28
CA GLU A 366 11.53 20.74 17.17
C GLU A 366 12.06 19.99 15.94
N GLN A 367 11.49 18.84 15.56
CA GLN A 367 11.82 18.17 14.30
C GLN A 367 11.58 19.07 13.08
N GLU A 368 10.43 19.75 13.02
CA GLU A 368 10.15 20.72 11.96
C GLU A 368 11.20 21.85 11.94
N LYS A 369 11.55 22.39 13.10
CA LYS A 369 12.52 23.49 13.23
C LYS A 369 13.91 23.08 12.74
N LEU A 370 14.36 21.87 13.04
CA LEU A 370 15.62 21.32 12.54
C LEU A 370 15.60 21.15 11.01
N ILE A 371 14.51 20.62 10.46
CA ILE A 371 14.35 20.44 9.00
C ILE A 371 14.29 21.79 8.28
N ARG A 372 13.57 22.78 8.82
CA ARG A 372 13.55 24.16 8.29
C ARG A 372 14.94 24.78 8.30
N THR A 373 15.75 24.48 9.31
CA THR A 373 17.15 24.91 9.38
C THR A 373 18.00 24.22 8.31
N ALA A 374 17.81 22.92 8.08
CA ALA A 374 18.47 22.16 7.00
C ALA A 374 18.09 22.71 5.62
N LEU A 375 16.82 23.05 5.39
CA LEU A 375 16.35 23.64 4.13
C LEU A 375 16.98 25.01 3.86
N LYS A 376 17.20 25.84 4.90
CA LYS A 376 17.93 27.11 4.76
C LYS A 376 19.38 26.87 4.34
N ARG A 377 20.04 25.84 4.85
CA ARG A 377 21.41 25.46 4.43
C ARG A 377 21.42 25.02 2.97
N LEU A 378 20.51 24.14 2.56
CA LEU A 378 20.38 23.71 1.17
C LEU A 378 20.16 24.91 0.23
N LYS A 379 19.25 25.83 0.58
CA LYS A 379 18.97 27.05 -0.20
C LYS A 379 20.20 27.95 -0.38
N SER A 380 21.09 27.97 0.62
CA SER A 380 22.30 28.79 0.56
C SER A 380 23.36 28.24 -0.40
N VAL A 381 23.38 26.92 -0.61
CA VAL A 381 24.37 26.21 -1.43
C VAL A 381 23.87 26.00 -2.86
N ASP A 382 22.57 25.72 -3.04
CA ASP A 382 21.98 25.43 -4.34
C ASP A 382 20.79 26.36 -4.63
N LYS A 383 20.94 27.19 -5.66
CA LYS A 383 19.96 28.22 -6.08
C LYS A 383 19.11 27.82 -7.30
N THR A 384 19.25 26.59 -7.79
CA THR A 384 18.53 26.08 -8.96
C THR A 384 17.01 26.08 -8.76
N VAL A 385 16.25 26.19 -9.86
CA VAL A 385 14.78 26.16 -9.82
C VAL A 385 14.27 24.83 -9.25
N LYS A 386 14.93 23.72 -9.62
CA LYS A 386 14.63 22.37 -9.10
C LYS A 386 14.74 22.32 -7.58
N THR A 387 15.80 22.91 -7.01
CA THR A 387 15.99 22.94 -5.55
C THR A 387 15.02 23.88 -4.86
N ARG A 388 14.62 25.01 -5.46
CA ARG A 388 13.56 25.88 -4.90
C ARG A 388 12.21 25.15 -4.81
N LYS A 389 11.80 24.46 -5.89
CA LYS A 389 10.56 23.64 -5.90
C LYS A 389 10.62 22.54 -4.84
N PHE A 390 11.75 21.85 -4.74
CA PHE A 390 11.99 20.85 -3.70
C PHE A 390 11.84 21.43 -2.29
N ILE A 391 12.49 22.57 -1.99
CA ILE A 391 12.40 23.22 -0.68
C ILE A 391 10.96 23.60 -0.33
N GLN A 392 10.20 24.14 -1.28
CA GLN A 392 8.80 24.51 -1.06
C GLN A 392 7.94 23.28 -0.75
N LYS A 393 8.06 22.21 -1.55
CA LYS A 393 7.34 20.95 -1.33
C LYS A 393 7.70 20.34 0.02
N THR A 394 8.99 20.20 0.31
CA THR A 394 9.47 19.63 1.58
C THR A 394 9.00 20.44 2.78
N ARG A 395 8.99 21.77 2.70
CA ARG A 395 8.50 22.62 3.80
C ARG A 395 7.02 22.39 4.10
N LYS A 396 6.19 22.25 3.07
CA LYS A 396 4.76 21.95 3.21
C LYS A 396 4.55 20.59 3.88
N THR A 397 5.14 19.53 3.32
CA THR A 397 5.04 18.16 3.87
C THR A 397 5.55 18.08 5.31
N THR A 398 6.66 18.74 5.63
CA THR A 398 7.20 18.77 7.00
C THR A 398 6.21 19.39 7.98
N HIS A 399 5.54 20.48 7.58
CA HIS A 399 4.56 21.16 8.43
C HIS A 399 3.32 20.30 8.64
N GLU A 400 2.84 19.63 7.58
CA GLU A 400 1.69 18.71 7.64
C GLU A 400 1.96 17.55 8.61
N LEU A 401 3.12 16.89 8.50
CA LEU A 401 3.51 15.80 9.41
C LEU A 401 3.68 16.28 10.86
N GLN A 402 4.24 17.48 11.07
CA GLN A 402 4.35 18.06 12.41
C GLN A 402 2.97 18.33 13.03
N LEU A 403 2.03 18.87 12.25
CA LEU A 403 0.66 19.11 12.72
C LEU A 403 -0.06 17.80 13.01
N ARG A 404 0.16 16.76 12.20
CA ARG A 404 -0.42 15.44 12.46
C ARG A 404 0.06 14.86 13.79
N ASN A 405 1.36 14.90 14.06
CA ASN A 405 1.90 14.45 15.34
C ASN A 405 1.45 15.30 16.53
N TRP A 406 1.27 16.61 16.32
CA TRP A 406 0.67 17.48 17.33
C TRP A 406 -0.77 17.06 17.63
N THR A 407 -1.57 16.73 16.61
CA THR A 407 -2.94 16.24 16.84
C THR A 407 -2.93 14.91 17.57
N LEU A 408 -2.08 13.96 17.15
CA LEU A 408 -1.98 12.63 17.78
C LEU A 408 -1.63 12.71 19.26
N SER A 409 -0.70 13.59 19.67
CA SER A 409 -0.35 13.74 21.09
C SER A 409 -1.53 14.22 21.93
N TRP A 410 -2.42 15.05 21.37
CA TRP A 410 -3.63 15.53 22.05
C TRP A 410 -4.86 14.64 21.82
N THR A 411 -4.71 13.52 21.10
CA THR A 411 -5.77 12.50 20.97
C THR A 411 -5.67 11.47 22.11
N VAL A 412 -4.49 11.33 22.72
CA VAL A 412 -4.29 10.55 23.95
C VAL A 412 -4.98 11.28 25.13
N PRO A 413 -5.74 10.57 25.98
CA PRO A 413 -6.39 11.16 27.14
C PRO A 413 -5.34 11.72 28.14
N VAL A 414 -5.61 12.90 28.69
CA VAL A 414 -4.70 13.56 29.63
C VAL A 414 -4.61 12.80 30.96
N ILE A 415 -5.74 12.27 31.44
CA ILE A 415 -5.76 11.38 32.59
C ILE A 415 -5.84 9.95 32.09
N ASN A 416 -4.86 9.14 32.46
CA ASN A 416 -4.84 7.72 32.20
C ASN A 416 -5.17 6.96 33.48
N THR A 417 -6.27 6.20 33.46
CA THR A 417 -6.75 5.42 34.58
C THR A 417 -6.42 3.95 34.33
N GLN A 418 -5.76 3.29 35.28
CA GLN A 418 -5.54 1.85 35.26
C GLN A 418 -6.21 1.20 36.47
N CYS A 419 -6.90 0.08 36.27
CA CYS A 419 -7.64 -0.61 37.33
C CYS A 419 -7.31 -2.11 37.33
N ASP A 420 -7.25 -2.72 38.51
CA ASP A 420 -6.77 -4.10 38.73
C ASP A 420 -7.79 -5.23 38.45
N VAL A 421 -9.04 -4.95 38.06
CA VAL A 421 -10.06 -6.00 37.84
C VAL A 421 -11.08 -5.68 36.73
N THR A 422 -11.44 -6.72 35.96
CA THR A 422 -12.04 -6.67 34.61
C THR A 422 -13.49 -7.17 34.51
N ALA A 423 -14.35 -6.89 35.48
CA ALA A 423 -15.80 -6.92 35.23
C ALA A 423 -16.36 -5.49 35.37
N LYS A 424 -16.91 -4.96 34.27
CA LYS A 424 -17.50 -3.60 34.11
C LYS A 424 -16.54 -2.45 33.77
N CYS A 425 -15.35 -2.73 33.23
CA CYS A 425 -14.45 -1.71 32.70
C CYS A 425 -14.18 -1.90 31.20
N ILE A 426 -14.18 -0.81 30.44
CA ILE A 426 -13.82 -0.80 29.01
C ILE A 426 -12.36 -0.36 28.91
N VAL A 427 -11.53 -1.19 28.28
CA VAL A 427 -10.13 -0.85 27.98
C VAL A 427 -10.05 -0.28 26.57
N THR A 428 -9.51 0.94 26.44
CA THR A 428 -9.25 1.59 25.16
C THR A 428 -7.74 1.59 24.90
N SER A 429 -7.34 1.25 23.67
CA SER A 429 -5.93 1.22 23.27
C SER A 429 -5.51 2.54 22.62
N ASN A 430 -4.33 3.03 23.01
CA ASN A 430 -3.61 4.14 22.38
C ASN A 430 -2.62 3.65 21.31
N GLU A 431 -2.49 2.35 21.06
CA GLU A 431 -1.42 1.80 20.20
C GLU A 431 -1.48 2.33 18.77
N ASP A 432 -2.66 2.49 18.19
CA ASP A 432 -2.81 3.03 16.83
C ASP A 432 -2.34 4.50 16.76
N ILE A 433 -2.62 5.28 17.82
CA ILE A 433 -2.19 6.68 17.92
C ILE A 433 -0.66 6.75 18.04
N LEU A 434 -0.08 5.91 18.90
CA LEU A 434 1.36 5.88 19.16
C LEU A 434 2.15 5.33 17.96
N SER A 435 1.67 4.28 17.30
CA SER A 435 2.28 3.73 16.09
C SER A 435 2.33 4.77 14.96
N GLU A 436 1.23 5.51 14.73
CA GLU A 436 1.21 6.58 13.73
C GLU A 436 2.18 7.71 14.09
N TYR A 437 2.23 8.12 15.37
CA TYR A 437 3.17 9.14 15.84
C TYR A 437 4.63 8.75 15.55
N ARG A 438 5.00 7.49 15.83
CA ARG A 438 6.34 6.92 15.58
C ARG A 438 6.67 6.95 14.08
N ILE A 439 5.75 6.51 13.22
CA ILE A 439 5.91 6.52 11.75
C ILE A 439 6.15 7.94 11.21
N ASN A 440 5.34 8.90 11.66
CA ASN A 440 5.46 10.29 11.26
C ASN A 440 6.79 10.90 11.75
N SER A 441 7.22 10.57 12.97
CA SER A 441 8.51 11.03 13.51
C SER A 441 9.70 10.48 12.72
N GLU A 442 9.65 9.21 12.34
CA GLU A 442 10.67 8.58 11.49
C GLU A 442 10.69 9.18 10.08
N THR A 443 9.51 9.47 9.53
CA THR A 443 9.38 10.15 8.23
C THR A 443 9.99 11.55 8.26
N LEU A 444 9.74 12.32 9.32
CA LEU A 444 10.37 13.63 9.55
C LEU A 444 11.90 13.52 9.63
N ARG A 445 12.43 12.52 10.36
CA ARG A 445 13.86 12.22 10.40
C ARG A 445 14.42 11.94 9.00
N GLY A 446 13.75 11.07 8.24
CA GLY A 446 14.11 10.72 6.87
C GLY A 446 14.15 11.93 5.93
N ILE A 447 13.16 12.82 6.02
CA ILE A 447 13.12 14.09 5.29
C ILE A 447 14.33 14.96 5.65
N GLY A 448 14.62 15.14 6.94
CA GLY A 448 15.77 15.92 7.40
C GLY A 448 17.09 15.40 6.84
N LEU A 449 17.31 14.08 6.92
CA LEU A 449 18.50 13.44 6.36
C LEU A 449 18.59 13.57 4.84
N LYS A 450 17.46 13.47 4.11
CA LYS A 450 17.41 13.67 2.66
C LYS A 450 17.83 15.08 2.26
N VAL A 451 17.40 16.10 3.00
CA VAL A 451 17.83 17.50 2.79
C VAL A 451 19.34 17.64 3.01
N MET A 452 19.88 17.00 4.05
CA MET A 452 21.31 17.06 4.34
C MET A 452 22.16 16.31 3.29
N ARG A 453 21.69 15.17 2.76
CA ARG A 453 22.34 14.48 1.64
C ARG A 453 22.38 15.34 0.37
N LYS A 454 21.28 16.04 0.06
CA LYS A 454 21.26 17.00 -1.06
C LYS A 454 22.22 18.16 -0.84
N THR A 455 22.31 18.66 0.39
CA THR A 455 23.26 19.72 0.78
C THR A 455 24.70 19.25 0.57
N LYS A 456 25.03 18.02 1.00
CA LYS A 456 26.33 17.39 0.77
C LYS A 456 26.65 17.27 -0.73
N LYS A 457 25.69 16.81 -1.54
CA LYS A 457 25.87 16.67 -3.00
C LYS A 457 26.13 18.01 -3.68
N ALA A 458 25.42 19.07 -3.28
CA ALA A 458 25.60 20.41 -3.85
C ALA A 458 26.92 21.07 -3.44
N ARG A 459 27.44 20.78 -2.23
CA ARG A 459 28.66 21.40 -1.67
C ARG A 459 29.92 20.55 -1.82
N GLY A 460 29.79 19.27 -2.17
CA GLY A 460 30.86 18.26 -2.10
C GLY A 460 31.05 17.65 -0.71
N SER A 461 30.99 18.44 0.37
CA SER A 461 31.09 17.95 1.76
C SER A 461 30.22 18.72 2.75
N LEU A 462 29.95 18.11 3.91
CA LEU A 462 29.28 18.78 5.02
C LEU A 462 30.30 19.42 5.96
N GLY A 463 30.09 20.69 6.30
CA GLY A 463 30.83 21.40 7.35
C GLY A 463 30.44 20.94 8.76
N ALA A 464 31.20 21.37 9.77
CA ALA A 464 30.98 20.95 11.17
C ALA A 464 29.55 21.25 11.67
N GLY A 465 29.01 22.44 11.38
CA GLY A 465 27.64 22.81 11.77
C GLY A 465 26.54 22.00 11.05
N GLU A 466 26.81 21.51 9.84
CA GLU A 466 25.88 20.66 9.08
C GLU A 466 25.91 19.21 9.61
N ARG A 467 27.09 18.71 10.00
CA ARG A 467 27.20 17.41 10.69
C ARG A 467 26.52 17.42 12.05
N GLY A 468 26.71 18.49 12.83
CA GLY A 468 25.98 18.68 14.09
C GLY A 468 24.47 18.76 13.89
N LEU A 469 24.00 19.34 12.78
CA LEU A 469 22.57 19.37 12.46
C LEU A 469 22.02 17.98 12.11
N VAL A 470 22.80 17.15 11.40
CA VAL A 470 22.44 15.74 11.14
C VAL A 470 22.25 14.98 12.45
N GLU A 471 23.13 15.17 13.43
CA GLU A 471 23.04 14.46 14.70
C GLU A 471 21.84 14.95 15.52
N LYS A 472 21.61 16.26 15.61
CA LYS A 472 20.40 16.81 16.24
C LYS A 472 19.10 16.26 15.66
N ILE A 473 19.04 16.04 14.34
CA ILE A 473 17.86 15.45 13.68
C ILE A 473 17.62 14.01 14.16
N LYS A 474 18.68 13.21 14.34
CA LYS A 474 18.57 11.84 14.85
C LYS A 474 18.24 11.83 16.34
N ASP A 475 18.93 12.65 17.12
CA ASP A 475 18.75 12.72 18.58
C ASP A 475 17.32 13.16 18.92
N GLN A 476 16.78 14.15 18.21
CA GLN A 476 15.41 14.61 18.42
C GLN A 476 14.40 13.50 18.10
N HIS A 477 14.61 12.74 17.02
CA HIS A 477 13.74 11.60 16.72
C HIS A 477 13.80 10.53 17.82
N LYS A 478 15.01 10.16 18.26
CA LYS A 478 15.20 9.19 19.34
C LYS A 478 14.52 9.66 20.64
N HIS A 479 14.64 10.94 20.97
CA HIS A 479 13.97 11.53 22.12
C HIS A 479 12.44 11.44 22.00
N ASN A 480 11.88 11.76 20.83
CA ASN A 480 10.44 11.63 20.58
C ASN A 480 9.94 10.19 20.71
N LEU A 481 10.74 9.20 20.27
CA LEU A 481 10.38 7.78 20.44
C LEU A 481 10.35 7.39 21.93
N ILE A 482 11.34 7.80 22.71
CA ILE A 482 11.39 7.53 24.15
C ILE A 482 10.14 8.10 24.85
N LEU A 483 9.76 9.34 24.53
CA LEU A 483 8.55 9.95 25.07
C LEU A 483 7.29 9.17 24.66
N ALA A 484 7.20 8.74 23.40
CA ALA A 484 6.04 7.99 22.92
C ALA A 484 5.93 6.61 23.59
N ASP A 485 7.05 5.96 23.86
CA ASP A 485 7.10 4.66 24.55
C ASP A 485 6.85 4.78 26.06
N THR A 486 6.85 5.99 26.62
CA THR A 486 6.47 6.25 28.01
C THR A 486 4.94 6.39 28.16
N VAL A 487 4.21 6.63 27.06
CA VAL A 487 2.75 6.77 27.11
C VAL A 487 2.12 5.39 27.35
N PRO A 488 1.22 5.24 28.35
CA PRO A 488 0.47 4.01 28.55
C PRO A 488 -0.32 3.59 27.30
N VAL A 489 -0.14 2.34 26.89
CA VAL A 489 -0.81 1.77 25.71
C VAL A 489 -2.30 1.58 25.95
N THR A 490 -2.73 1.41 27.20
CA THR A 490 -4.11 1.15 27.56
C THR A 490 -4.62 2.14 28.60
N ASN A 491 -5.83 2.64 28.38
CA ASN A 491 -6.60 3.41 29.34
C ASN A 491 -7.90 2.67 29.69
N THR A 492 -8.27 2.65 30.96
CA THR A 492 -9.43 1.92 31.46
C THR A 492 -10.52 2.89 31.91
N SER A 493 -11.73 2.72 31.37
CA SER A 493 -12.92 3.45 31.80
C SER A 493 -13.91 2.48 32.45
N CYS A 494 -14.09 2.61 33.76
CA CYS A 494 -15.01 1.77 34.52
C CYS A 494 -16.35 2.48 34.75
N THR A 495 -17.46 1.76 34.55
CA THR A 495 -18.81 2.21 34.97
C THR A 495 -19.22 1.66 36.32
#